data_AF-A0A101EKW8-F1
#
_entry.id   AF-A0A101EKW8-F1
#
_cell.length_a   1.000
_cell.length_b   1.000
_cell.length_c   1.000
_cell.angle_alpha   90.00
_cell.angle_beta   90.00
_cell.angle_gamma   90.00
#
_symmetry.space_group_name_H-M   'P 1'
#
loop_
_entity.id
_entity.type
_entity.pdbx_description
1 polymer ?
#
loop_
_entity_poly.entity_id
_entity_poly.type
_entity_poly.pdbx_seq_one_letter_code
_entity_poly.pdbx_strand_id
1 'polypeptide(L)'
;MEPYIKRYSAEIKALAPTIREVAEYVPSRRRRKLHIGLFGYSREVNGSALPRAIKFTASLYSLGIPPEILGLSALSEKDIEAISDVYKGIYEDLSFAFSYFNPNSIEKFKFLKDVLKISHLFEFEKNEEHFEITSKILSGEINEELILKAASIRGFLG
;
A
#
# COMPACT_ATOMS: atom_id res chain seq x y z
N MET A 1 9.74 -11.08 -14.19
CA MET A 1 9.67 -10.83 -12.73
C MET A 1 10.71 -9.82 -12.24
N GLU A 2 11.95 -9.83 -12.73
CA GLU A 2 12.99 -8.86 -12.34
C GLU A 2 12.61 -7.37 -12.52
N PRO A 3 11.92 -6.96 -13.61
CA PRO A 3 11.42 -5.58 -13.75
C PRO A 3 10.42 -5.18 -12.66
N TYR A 4 9.51 -6.08 -12.29
CA TYR A 4 8.53 -5.88 -11.21
C TYR A 4 9.21 -5.64 -9.86
N ILE A 5 10.15 -6.52 -9.49
CA ILE A 5 10.89 -6.41 -8.21
C ILE A 5 11.65 -5.08 -8.15
N LYS A 6 12.30 -4.70 -9.25
CA LYS A 6 13.04 -3.44 -9.33
C LYS A 6 12.12 -2.22 -9.17
N ARG A 7 10.96 -2.22 -9.83
CA ARG A 7 9.97 -1.14 -9.73
C ARG A 7 9.38 -1.06 -8.32
N TYR A 8 8.90 -2.19 -7.79
CA TYR A 8 8.38 -2.29 -6.42
C TYR A 8 9.40 -1.74 -5.39
N SER A 9 10.66 -2.18 -5.48
CA SER A 9 11.71 -1.74 -4.55
C SER A 9 11.97 -0.23 -4.62
N ALA A 10 11.93 0.36 -5.82
CA ALA A 10 12.10 1.79 -6.02
C ALA A 10 10.92 2.59 -5.43
N GLU A 11 9.69 2.14 -5.65
CA GLU A 11 8.47 2.78 -5.13
C GLU A 11 8.42 2.72 -3.60
N ILE A 12 8.72 1.55 -3.02
CA ILE A 12 8.83 1.37 -1.57
C ILE A 12 9.90 2.28 -0.98
N LYS A 13 11.05 2.42 -1.64
CA LYS A 13 12.12 3.30 -1.19
C LYS A 13 11.68 4.77 -1.15
N ALA A 14 10.87 5.20 -2.10
CA ALA A 14 10.29 6.54 -2.11
C ALA A 14 9.22 6.73 -1.01
N LEU A 15 8.42 5.71 -0.73
CA LEU A 15 7.36 5.75 0.30
C LEU A 15 7.89 5.58 1.74
N ALA A 16 9.08 4.99 1.91
CA ALA A 16 9.60 4.57 3.21
C ALA A 16 9.57 5.66 4.31
N PRO A 17 9.92 6.94 4.06
CA PRO A 17 9.82 7.98 5.08
C PRO A 17 8.40 8.21 5.58
N THR A 18 7.43 8.32 4.66
CA THR A 18 6.01 8.55 5.00
C THR A 18 5.37 7.32 5.61
N ILE A 19 5.74 6.11 5.16
CA ILE A 19 5.27 4.86 5.79
C ILE A 19 5.66 4.83 7.27
N ARG A 20 6.90 5.22 7.60
CA ARG A 20 7.39 5.26 8.98
C ARG A 20 6.61 6.27 9.82
N GLU A 21 6.40 7.47 9.30
CA GLU A 21 5.61 8.52 9.95
C GLU A 21 4.19 8.02 10.29
N VAL A 22 3.48 7.45 9.32
CA VAL A 22 2.12 6.93 9.53
C VAL A 22 2.13 5.73 10.49
N ALA A 23 3.18 4.88 10.46
CA ALA A 23 3.26 3.67 11.27
C ALA A 23 3.33 3.94 12.78
N GLU A 24 3.75 5.13 13.20
CA GLU A 24 3.74 5.56 14.60
C GLU A 24 2.31 5.73 15.13
N TYR A 25 1.37 6.13 14.27
CA TYR A 25 -0.05 6.30 14.61
C TYR A 25 -0.87 5.01 14.46
N VAL A 26 -0.28 3.92 13.93
CA VAL A 26 -0.97 2.63 13.79
C VAL A 26 -1.04 1.93 15.16
N PRO A 27 -2.25 1.64 15.67
CA PRO A 27 -2.43 1.10 17.01
C PRO A 27 -1.90 -0.33 17.13
N SER A 28 -1.24 -0.61 18.25
CA SER A 28 -0.72 -1.94 18.55
C SER A 28 -1.75 -2.74 19.36
N ARG A 29 -2.73 -3.39 18.69
CA ARG A 29 -3.81 -4.14 19.35
C ARG A 29 -3.36 -5.39 20.14
N ARG A 30 -2.10 -5.82 20.02
CA ARG A 30 -1.52 -6.97 20.75
C ARG A 30 -0.10 -6.64 21.20
N ARG A 31 0.21 -6.74 22.51
CA ARG A 31 1.60 -6.70 23.00
C ARG A 31 2.33 -7.93 22.46
N ARG A 32 3.35 -7.74 21.64
CA ARG A 32 4.13 -8.83 21.06
C ARG A 32 5.61 -8.59 21.30
N LYS A 33 6.31 -9.66 21.69
CA LYS A 33 7.77 -9.64 21.83
C LYS A 33 8.38 -9.21 20.50
N LEU A 34 9.21 -8.16 20.53
CA LEU A 34 10.01 -7.77 19.38
C LEU A 34 10.96 -8.93 19.05
N HIS A 35 10.67 -9.69 18.00
CA HIS A 35 11.72 -10.46 17.30
C HIS A 35 12.76 -9.48 16.75
N ILE A 36 13.76 -9.16 17.59
CA ILE A 36 14.99 -8.41 17.28
C ILE A 36 16.21 -9.35 17.16
N GLY A 37 15.99 -10.64 16.84
CA GLY A 37 17.06 -11.64 16.74
C GLY A 37 17.14 -12.27 15.35
N LEU A 38 18.38 -12.53 14.92
CA LEU A 38 19.02 -13.37 13.87
C LEU A 38 18.23 -13.92 12.65
N PHE A 39 16.90 -13.98 12.69
CA PHE A 39 16.00 -14.39 11.60
C PHE A 39 15.19 -13.22 11.04
N GLY A 40 15.56 -11.98 11.37
CA GLY A 40 14.95 -10.79 10.81
C GLY A 40 15.44 -10.58 9.38
N TYR A 41 14.56 -10.75 8.39
CA TYR A 41 14.78 -10.19 7.05
C TYR A 41 15.31 -8.76 7.17
N SER A 42 16.37 -8.42 6.43
CA SER A 42 16.95 -7.07 6.42
C SER A 42 15.86 -6.07 5.99
N ARG A 43 15.27 -5.35 6.95
CA ARG A 43 14.24 -4.32 6.70
C ARG A 43 14.85 -2.95 6.40
N GLU A 44 16.16 -2.91 6.15
CA GLU A 44 16.87 -1.66 5.89
C GLU A 44 16.63 -1.20 4.46
N VAL A 45 15.88 -0.11 4.34
CA VAL A 45 15.83 0.69 3.12
C VAL A 45 16.42 2.05 3.49
N ASN A 46 17.62 2.35 2.98
CA ASN A 46 18.43 3.52 3.35
C ASN A 46 18.77 3.61 4.86
N GLY A 47 19.20 2.52 5.51
CA GLY A 47 19.67 2.56 6.90
C GLY A 47 18.58 2.81 7.95
N SER A 48 17.30 2.64 7.60
CA SER A 48 16.18 2.72 8.53
C SER A 48 15.18 1.61 8.26
N ALA A 49 14.74 0.93 9.33
CA ALA A 49 13.89 -0.24 9.23
C ALA A 49 12.45 0.10 8.81
N LEU A 50 11.91 -0.60 7.81
CA LEU A 50 10.47 -0.58 7.52
C LEU A 50 9.67 -1.27 8.65
N PRO A 51 8.42 -0.83 8.90
CA PRO A 51 7.53 -1.50 9.83
C PRO A 51 7.25 -2.95 9.40
N ARG A 52 6.77 -3.76 10.35
CA ARG A 52 6.30 -5.14 10.06
C ARG A 52 5.08 -5.09 9.13
N ALA A 53 4.84 -6.18 8.39
CA ALA A 53 3.75 -6.32 7.41
C ALA A 53 2.44 -5.64 7.83
N ILE A 54 1.88 -5.95 9.01
CA ILE A 54 0.61 -5.34 9.46
C ILE A 54 0.68 -3.80 9.50
N LYS A 55 1.71 -3.23 10.13
CA LYS A 55 1.87 -1.78 10.23
C LYS A 55 2.21 -1.18 8.86
N PHE A 56 2.96 -1.90 8.04
CA PHE A 56 3.29 -1.51 6.68
C PHE A 56 2.05 -1.41 5.81
N THR A 57 1.22 -2.45 5.77
CA THR A 57 -0.07 -2.48 5.05
C THR A 57 -1.00 -1.41 5.59
N ALA A 58 -1.14 -1.29 6.92
CA ALA A 58 -1.97 -0.27 7.54
C ALA A 58 -1.56 1.15 7.11
N SER A 59 -0.25 1.45 7.15
CA SER A 59 0.27 2.75 6.73
C SER A 59 -0.01 3.05 5.27
N LEU A 60 0.17 2.06 4.40
CA LEU A 60 -0.01 2.19 2.95
C LEU A 60 -1.48 2.40 2.58
N TYR A 61 -2.39 1.58 3.10
CA TYR A 61 -3.83 1.80 2.92
C TYR A 61 -4.28 3.14 3.52
N SER A 62 -3.73 3.56 4.66
CA SER A 62 -4.04 4.87 5.25
C SER A 62 -3.52 6.06 4.43
N LEU A 63 -2.52 5.86 3.57
CA LEU A 63 -2.09 6.84 2.57
C LEU A 63 -2.92 6.77 1.27
N GLY A 64 -3.89 5.84 1.19
CA GLY A 64 -4.61 5.55 -0.04
C GLY A 64 -3.73 4.94 -1.11
N ILE A 65 -2.67 4.22 -0.73
CA ILE A 65 -1.76 3.53 -1.65
C ILE A 65 -1.69 2.06 -1.23
N PRO A 66 -2.71 1.24 -1.56
CA PRO A 66 -2.69 -0.20 -1.28
C PRO A 66 -1.35 -0.85 -1.70
N PRO A 67 -0.71 -1.71 -0.89
CA PRO A 67 0.55 -2.33 -1.25
C PRO A 67 0.49 -3.20 -2.51
N GLU A 68 -0.68 -3.75 -2.85
CA GLU A 68 -0.92 -4.65 -3.98
C GLU A 68 -0.71 -3.96 -5.32
N ILE A 69 -0.97 -2.64 -5.40
CA ILE A 69 -0.83 -1.89 -6.66
C ILE A 69 0.62 -1.47 -6.96
N LEU A 70 1.51 -1.63 -5.99
CA LEU A 70 2.93 -1.27 -6.14
C LEU A 70 3.64 -2.24 -7.08
N GLY A 71 4.52 -1.71 -7.92
CA GLY A 71 5.25 -2.47 -8.94
C GLY A 71 4.42 -2.87 -10.16
N LEU A 72 3.08 -2.76 -10.11
CA LEU A 72 2.22 -3.13 -11.24
C LEU A 72 2.55 -2.37 -12.53
N SER A 73 3.02 -1.13 -12.41
CA SER A 73 3.47 -0.29 -13.53
C SER A 73 4.60 -0.89 -14.38
N ALA A 74 5.26 -1.95 -13.89
CA ALA A 74 6.28 -2.70 -14.63
C ALA A 74 5.74 -3.93 -15.38
N LEU A 75 4.47 -4.28 -15.19
CA LEU A 75 3.81 -5.40 -15.86
C LEU A 75 2.99 -4.88 -17.04
N SER A 76 3.02 -5.63 -18.14
CA SER A 76 2.10 -5.43 -19.26
C SER A 76 0.77 -6.15 -19.01
N GLU A 77 -0.25 -5.80 -19.79
CA GLU A 77 -1.54 -6.51 -19.77
C GLU A 77 -1.37 -8.02 -19.99
N LYS A 78 -0.51 -8.41 -20.95
CA LYS A 78 -0.17 -9.82 -21.21
C LYS A 78 0.48 -10.51 -20.02
N ASP A 79 1.29 -9.79 -19.24
CA ASP A 79 1.89 -10.35 -18.03
C ASP A 79 0.82 -10.61 -16.96
N ILE A 80 -0.16 -9.71 -16.82
CA ILE A 80 -1.27 -9.84 -15.87
C ILE A 80 -2.18 -11.00 -16.28
N GLU A 81 -2.53 -11.11 -17.57
CA GLU A 81 -3.28 -12.25 -18.13
C GLU A 81 -2.56 -13.57 -17.84
N ALA A 82 -1.26 -13.65 -18.12
CA ALA A 82 -0.48 -14.86 -17.85
C ALA A 82 -0.42 -15.20 -16.35
N ILE A 83 -0.42 -14.21 -15.46
CA ILE A 83 -0.51 -14.47 -14.01
C ILE A 83 -1.90 -14.98 -13.64
N SER A 84 -2.97 -14.49 -14.27
CA SER A 84 -4.35 -14.95 -14.01
C SER A 84 -4.58 -16.43 -14.37
N ASP A 85 -3.76 -17.00 -15.24
CA ASP A 85 -3.80 -18.43 -15.54
C ASP A 85 -3.45 -19.29 -14.31
N VAL A 86 -2.58 -18.78 -13.43
CA VAL A 86 -2.10 -19.49 -12.24
C VAL A 86 -2.78 -18.96 -10.97
N TYR A 87 -2.91 -17.63 -10.85
CA TYR A 87 -3.51 -16.95 -9.72
C TYR A 87 -4.91 -16.44 -10.09
N LYS A 88 -5.91 -17.28 -9.83
CA LYS A 88 -7.30 -17.02 -10.24
C LYS A 88 -7.96 -15.81 -9.58
N GLY A 89 -7.45 -15.35 -8.43
CA GLY A 89 -7.99 -14.21 -7.69
C GLY A 89 -7.32 -12.87 -7.99
N ILE A 90 -6.39 -12.80 -8.96
CA ILE A 90 -5.59 -11.59 -9.17
C ILE A 90 -6.43 -10.38 -9.57
N TYR A 91 -7.47 -10.57 -10.40
CA TYR A 91 -8.32 -9.46 -10.82
C TYR A 91 -9.16 -8.96 -9.66
N GLU A 92 -9.75 -9.84 -8.87
CA GLU A 92 -10.56 -9.50 -7.70
C GLU A 92 -9.73 -8.77 -6.65
N ASP A 93 -8.53 -9.27 -6.34
CA ASP A 93 -7.64 -8.66 -5.34
C ASP A 93 -7.13 -7.30 -5.79
N LEU A 94 -6.80 -7.13 -7.08
CA LEU A 94 -6.36 -5.85 -7.62
C LEU A 94 -7.51 -4.85 -7.75
N SER A 95 -8.70 -5.28 -8.20
CA SER A 95 -9.91 -4.46 -8.19
C SER A 95 -10.25 -4.00 -6.77
N PHE A 96 -10.17 -4.91 -5.79
CA PHE A 96 -10.34 -4.56 -4.38
C PHE A 96 -9.31 -3.53 -3.93
N ALA A 97 -8.03 -3.72 -4.21
CA ALA A 97 -6.99 -2.76 -3.88
C ALA A 97 -7.27 -1.39 -4.52
N PHE A 98 -7.57 -1.35 -5.82
CA PHE A 98 -7.87 -0.11 -6.55
C PHE A 98 -9.09 0.62 -5.99
N SER A 99 -10.10 -0.07 -5.46
CA SER A 99 -11.23 0.58 -4.77
C SER A 99 -10.83 1.47 -3.59
N TYR A 100 -9.67 1.19 -2.96
CA TYR A 100 -9.11 1.96 -1.86
C TYR A 100 -7.96 2.90 -2.26
N PHE A 101 -7.60 2.93 -3.55
CA PHE A 101 -6.58 3.83 -4.05
C PHE A 101 -7.08 5.27 -4.04
N ASN A 102 -6.26 6.20 -3.52
CA ASN A 102 -6.55 7.62 -3.52
C ASN A 102 -5.66 8.35 -4.55
N PRO A 103 -6.22 8.83 -5.66
CA PRO A 103 -5.45 9.58 -6.68
C PRO A 103 -4.76 10.85 -6.17
N ASN A 104 -5.20 11.48 -5.07
CA ASN A 104 -4.54 12.65 -4.49
C ASN A 104 -3.11 12.32 -4.02
N SER A 105 -2.84 11.05 -3.71
CA SER A 105 -1.49 10.57 -3.38
C SER A 105 -0.48 10.82 -4.51
N ILE A 106 -0.94 10.96 -5.77
CA ILE A 106 -0.11 11.29 -6.94
C ILE A 106 0.55 12.67 -6.80
N GLU A 107 -0.06 13.59 -6.05
CA GLU A 107 0.54 14.91 -5.82
C GLU A 107 1.89 14.79 -5.10
N LYS A 108 1.93 13.92 -4.08
CA LYS A 108 3.11 13.61 -3.27
C LYS A 108 4.02 12.55 -3.91
N PHE A 109 3.45 11.58 -4.63
CA PHE A 109 4.15 10.42 -5.19
C PHE A 109 3.88 10.28 -6.69
N LYS A 110 4.65 11.01 -7.51
CA LYS A 110 4.42 11.12 -8.97
C LYS A 110 4.48 9.79 -9.73
N PHE A 111 5.20 8.78 -9.22
CA PHE A 111 5.29 7.46 -9.86
C PHE A 111 3.94 6.73 -9.91
N LEU A 112 2.99 7.08 -9.04
CA LEU A 112 1.64 6.51 -9.01
C LEU A 112 0.80 6.86 -10.25
N LYS A 113 1.23 7.85 -11.06
CA LYS A 113 0.60 8.11 -12.36
C LYS A 113 0.60 6.89 -13.28
N ASP A 114 1.67 6.10 -13.24
CA ASP A 114 1.78 4.91 -14.07
C ASP A 114 0.88 3.78 -13.54
N VAL A 115 0.67 3.73 -12.22
CA VAL A 115 -0.26 2.80 -11.58
C VAL A 115 -1.70 3.15 -11.96
N LEU A 116 -2.08 4.43 -11.93
CA LEU A 116 -3.39 4.89 -12.40
C LEU A 116 -3.62 4.57 -13.88
N LYS A 117 -2.58 4.63 -14.72
CA LYS A 117 -2.73 4.21 -16.11
C LYS A 117 -3.08 2.73 -16.23
N ILE A 118 -2.56 1.86 -15.36
CA ILE A 118 -2.87 0.41 -15.40
C ILE A 118 -4.24 0.09 -14.81
N SER A 119 -4.81 0.97 -13.99
CA SER A 119 -6.10 0.71 -13.34
C SER A 119 -7.25 0.48 -14.33
N HIS A 120 -7.14 0.92 -15.59
CA HIS A 120 -8.16 0.65 -16.63
C HIS A 120 -8.35 -0.84 -16.94
N LEU A 121 -7.40 -1.70 -16.58
CA LEU A 121 -7.49 -3.15 -16.75
C LEU A 121 -8.38 -3.82 -15.68
N PHE A 122 -8.84 -3.06 -14.68
CA PHE A 122 -9.57 -3.57 -13.53
C PHE A 122 -10.90 -2.83 -13.39
N GLU A 123 -11.97 -3.57 -13.15
CA GLU A 123 -13.27 -3.00 -12.82
C GLU A 123 -13.35 -2.78 -11.31
N PHE A 124 -13.44 -1.52 -10.88
CA PHE A 124 -13.58 -1.15 -9.47
C PHE A 124 -14.39 0.13 -9.32
N GLU A 125 -15.11 0.20 -8.20
CA GLU A 125 -15.73 1.44 -7.74
C GLU A 125 -14.92 2.01 -6.59
N LYS A 126 -14.66 3.30 -6.65
CA LYS A 126 -13.91 4.00 -5.61
C LYS A 126 -14.72 4.03 -4.31
N ASN A 127 -14.09 3.66 -3.20
CA ASN A 127 -14.67 3.80 -1.89
C ASN A 127 -14.55 5.27 -1.42
N GLU A 128 -15.64 6.04 -1.56
CA GLU A 128 -15.66 7.48 -1.27
C GLU A 128 -15.37 7.79 0.21
N GLU A 129 -15.92 7.01 1.15
CA GLU A 129 -15.65 7.21 2.59
C GLU A 129 -14.16 7.03 2.91
N HIS A 130 -13.53 5.99 2.36
CA HIS A 130 -12.10 5.76 2.53
C HIS A 130 -11.27 6.87 1.87
N PHE A 131 -11.70 7.33 0.69
CA PHE A 131 -11.03 8.42 -0.02
C PHE A 131 -11.04 9.73 0.78
N GLU A 132 -12.17 10.08 1.41
CA GLU A 132 -12.26 11.28 2.26
C GLU A 132 -11.28 11.21 3.44
N ILE A 133 -11.23 10.05 4.12
CA ILE A 133 -10.34 9.87 5.27
C ILE A 133 -8.87 9.90 4.84
N THR A 134 -8.52 9.17 3.79
CA THR A 134 -7.13 9.14 3.30
C THR A 134 -6.69 10.49 2.75
N SER A 135 -7.60 11.30 2.21
CA SER A 135 -7.30 12.68 1.79
C SER A 135 -6.93 13.58 2.97
N LYS A 136 -7.60 13.45 4.12
CA LYS A 136 -7.24 14.15 5.37
C LYS A 136 -5.87 13.70 5.89
N ILE A 137 -5.58 12.40 5.82
CA ILE A 137 -4.27 11.86 6.21
C ILE A 137 -3.19 12.42 5.29
N LEU A 138 -3.44 12.49 3.97
CA LEU A 138 -2.50 13.04 2.99
C LEU A 138 -2.26 14.56 3.16
N SER A 139 -3.25 15.32 3.61
CA SER A 139 -3.10 16.75 3.93
C SER A 139 -2.34 17.03 5.23
N GLY A 140 -2.02 15.99 6.01
CA GLY A 140 -1.20 16.07 7.22
C GLY A 140 -1.98 15.88 8.53
N GLU A 141 -3.30 15.67 8.48
CA GLU A 141 -4.11 15.35 9.66
C GLU A 141 -3.94 13.87 10.02
N ILE A 142 -2.73 13.44 10.39
CA ILE A 142 -2.45 12.03 10.70
C ILE A 142 -2.70 11.78 12.19
N ASN A 143 -3.64 10.88 12.51
CA ASN A 143 -3.87 10.43 13.88
C ASN A 143 -4.40 8.99 13.91
N GLU A 144 -4.37 8.37 15.10
CA GLU A 144 -4.80 7.00 15.31
C GLU A 144 -6.29 6.79 14.98
N GLU A 145 -7.14 7.78 15.27
CA GLU A 145 -8.59 7.70 15.02
C GLU A 145 -8.89 7.58 13.52
N LEU A 146 -8.25 8.40 12.68
CA LEU A 146 -8.43 8.36 11.23
C LEU A 146 -7.90 7.06 10.63
N ILE A 147 -6.77 6.55 11.15
CA ILE A 147 -6.25 5.23 10.74
C ILE A 147 -7.24 4.12 11.09
N LEU A 148 -7.84 4.16 12.28
CA LEU A 148 -8.85 3.18 12.70
C LEU A 148 -10.14 3.28 11.89
N LYS A 149 -10.59 4.49 11.54
CA LYS A 149 -11.76 4.69 10.66
C LYS A 149 -11.49 4.12 9.27
N ALA A 150 -10.34 4.44 8.67
CA ALA A 150 -9.94 3.86 7.38
C ALA A 150 -9.86 2.33 7.43
N ALA A 151 -9.32 1.77 8.53
CA ALA A 151 -9.25 0.33 8.77
C ALA A 151 -10.63 -0.32 8.92
N SER A 152 -11.58 0.37 9.57
CA SER A 152 -12.94 -0.12 9.73
C SER A 152 -13.67 -0.23 8.40
N ILE A 153 -13.48 0.75 7.50
CA ILE A 153 -14.13 0.76 6.18
C ILE A 153 -13.66 -0.42 5.33
N ARG A 154 -12.34 -0.68 5.30
CA ARG A 154 -11.78 -1.83 4.57
C ARG A 154 -11.96 -3.17 5.27
N GLY A 155 -12.42 -3.19 6.52
CA GLY A 155 -12.65 -4.39 7.32
C GLY A 155 -11.39 -5.02 7.96
N PHE A 156 -10.21 -4.40 7.82
CA PHE A 156 -8.96 -4.89 8.41
C PHE A 156 -7.96 -3.75 8.69
N LEU A 157 -7.06 -3.98 9.65
CA LEU A 157 -6.00 -3.00 9.96
C LEU A 157 -4.87 -3.06 8.94
N GLY A 158 -4.36 -4.26 8.69
CA GLY A 158 -3.28 -4.58 7.76
C GLY A 158 -2.87 -6.03 7.91
#